data_AF-A0A954R5K4-F1
#
_entry.id   AF-A0A954R5K4-F1
#
_cell.length_a   1.000
_cell.length_b   1.000
_cell.length_c   1.000
_cell.angle_alpha   90.00
_cell.angle_beta   90.00
_cell.angle_gamma   90.00
#
_symmetry.space_group_name_H-M   'P 1'
#
loop_
_entity.id
_entity.type
_entity.pdbx_description
1 polymer ?
#
loop_
_entity_poly.entity_id
_entity_poly.type
_entity_poly.pdbx_seq_one_letter_code
_entity_poly.pdbx_strand_id
1 'polypeptide(L)'
;MKKKFGKLLGGMNSGRRQRSSSGRRLRLESLEARRLLAADLSANHNYFIAEDVNMDFVVSPMDVLLVINALNQGGARSFGEGESGDRLTALLDVNGDKMLTPMDALTIINRLNGEGEDPAVPYVAFSYNVTDTSGIPIVGSSVQVGQTFRINVSVQDVRPASARSITDPNDPRYN
;
A
#
# COMPACT_ATOMS: atom_id res chain seq x y z
N MET A 1 -24.90 -55.93 -83.67
CA MET A 1 -25.90 -56.92 -83.21
C MET A 1 -26.38 -56.57 -81.81
N LYS A 2 -27.70 -56.45 -81.67
CA LYS A 2 -28.58 -56.51 -80.47
C LYS A 2 -27.97 -57.01 -79.14
N LYS A 3 -28.16 -56.29 -78.02
CA LYS A 3 -29.20 -56.54 -76.98
C LYS A 3 -28.94 -55.76 -75.67
N LYS A 4 -30.00 -55.13 -75.15
CA LYS A 4 -30.17 -54.72 -73.75
C LYS A 4 -30.55 -55.95 -72.90
N PHE A 5 -30.04 -56.04 -71.67
CA PHE A 5 -30.58 -56.71 -70.48
C PHE A 5 -29.74 -56.18 -69.30
N GLY A 6 -30.18 -55.91 -68.08
CA GLY A 6 -31.43 -56.05 -67.35
C GLY A 6 -31.12 -55.50 -65.94
N LYS A 7 -32.10 -54.88 -65.31
CA LYS A 7 -32.05 -54.27 -63.96
C LYS A 7 -32.14 -55.38 -62.90
N LEU A 8 -31.54 -55.22 -61.71
CA LEU A 8 -32.14 -55.43 -60.36
C LEU A 8 -31.12 -55.80 -59.26
N LEU A 9 -31.43 -55.31 -58.05
CA LEU A 9 -30.89 -55.61 -56.69
C LEU A 9 -29.56 -54.89 -56.36
N GLY A 10 -29.41 -54.04 -55.34
CA GLY A 10 -30.09 -53.92 -54.05
C GLY A 10 -29.14 -54.39 -52.94
N GLY A 11 -28.48 -53.49 -52.20
CA GLY A 11 -27.63 -53.91 -51.08
C GLY A 11 -26.76 -52.83 -50.41
N MET A 12 -27.22 -52.40 -49.23
CA MET A 12 -26.43 -51.99 -48.06
C MET A 12 -25.63 -50.68 -48.14
N ASN A 13 -26.32 -49.60 -47.79
CA ASN A 13 -25.71 -48.33 -47.37
C ASN A 13 -25.18 -48.50 -45.93
N SER A 14 -23.91 -48.85 -45.76
CA SER A 14 -23.27 -48.90 -44.43
C SER A 14 -22.97 -47.47 -43.98
N GLY A 15 -23.93 -46.85 -43.30
CA GLY A 15 -23.75 -45.56 -42.64
C GLY A 15 -22.61 -45.62 -41.63
N ARG A 16 -21.45 -45.10 -42.02
CA ARG A 16 -20.28 -44.96 -41.15
C ARG A 16 -20.61 -43.87 -40.11
N ARG A 17 -21.16 -44.27 -38.96
CA ARG A 17 -21.35 -43.40 -37.79
C ARG A 17 -19.99 -42.86 -37.37
N GLN A 18 -19.66 -41.65 -37.80
CA GLN A 18 -18.55 -40.88 -37.24
C GLN A 18 -18.93 -40.52 -35.81
N ARG A 19 -18.37 -41.26 -34.85
CA ARG A 19 -18.38 -40.86 -33.44
C ARG A 19 -17.54 -39.58 -33.37
N SER A 20 -18.19 -38.43 -33.24
CA SER A 20 -17.48 -37.20 -32.92
C SER A 20 -16.92 -37.36 -31.50
N SER A 21 -15.62 -37.59 -31.40
CA SER A 21 -14.92 -37.37 -30.14
C SER A 21 -14.93 -35.87 -29.91
N SER A 22 -15.97 -35.38 -29.24
CA SER A 22 -15.99 -34.05 -28.65
C SER A 22 -14.97 -34.03 -27.51
N GLY A 23 -13.69 -34.03 -27.87
CA GLY A 23 -12.62 -33.72 -26.94
C GLY A 23 -12.81 -32.27 -26.55
N ARG A 24 -13.08 -32.02 -25.27
CA ARG A 24 -13.04 -30.66 -24.71
C ARG A 24 -11.70 -30.06 -25.11
N ARG A 25 -11.73 -29.10 -26.02
CA ARG A 25 -10.55 -28.31 -26.36
C ARG A 25 -10.19 -27.53 -25.10
N LEU A 26 -8.98 -27.73 -24.59
CA LEU A 26 -8.42 -26.89 -23.55
C LEU A 26 -8.36 -25.47 -24.13
N ARG A 27 -9.20 -24.58 -23.61
CA ARG A 27 -9.16 -23.16 -23.93
C ARG A 27 -8.13 -22.55 -23.01
N LEU A 28 -7.07 -21.99 -23.57
CA LEU A 28 -6.21 -21.06 -22.87
C LEU A 28 -6.99 -19.75 -22.82
N GLU A 29 -7.60 -19.46 -21.67
CA GLU A 29 -8.09 -18.12 -21.42
C GLU A 29 -6.86 -17.22 -21.23
N SER A 30 -6.82 -16.12 -21.97
CA SER A 30 -5.84 -15.07 -21.68
C SER A 30 -6.18 -14.55 -20.30
N LEU A 31 -5.27 -14.76 -19.33
CA LEU A 31 -5.34 -14.08 -18.05
C LEU A 31 -5.53 -12.59 -18.32
N GLU A 32 -6.53 -11.97 -17.68
CA GLU A 32 -6.64 -10.52 -17.70
C GLU A 32 -5.29 -9.95 -17.28
N ALA A 33 -4.78 -8.99 -18.05
CA ALA A 33 -3.58 -8.28 -17.65
C ALA A 33 -3.84 -7.79 -16.22
N ARG A 34 -2.95 -8.12 -15.27
CA ARG A 34 -2.98 -7.56 -13.92
C ARG A 34 -2.83 -6.05 -14.08
N ARG A 35 -3.95 -5.36 -14.28
CA ARG A 35 -4.06 -3.95 -13.94
C ARG A 35 -3.91 -3.96 -12.43
N LEU A 36 -2.66 -3.81 -11.99
CA LEU A 36 -2.40 -3.22 -10.69
C LEU A 36 -3.36 -2.04 -10.66
N LEU A 37 -4.32 -2.06 -9.73
CA LEU A 37 -4.95 -0.81 -9.29
C LEU A 37 -3.75 0.10 -9.11
N ALA A 38 -3.56 1.06 -10.04
CA ALA A 38 -2.48 2.00 -9.92
C ALA A 38 -2.72 2.59 -8.54
N ALA A 39 -1.82 2.28 -7.61
CA ALA A 39 -1.90 2.84 -6.30
C ALA A 39 -1.78 4.33 -6.58
N ASP A 40 -2.91 5.02 -6.54
CA ASP A 40 -3.02 6.47 -6.70
C ASP A 40 -2.45 7.08 -5.42
N LEU A 41 -1.16 6.76 -5.19
CA LEU A 41 -0.36 7.25 -4.11
C LEU A 41 -0.07 8.68 -4.52
N SER A 42 -0.86 9.60 -3.96
CA SER A 42 -0.56 11.02 -4.03
C SER A 42 0.85 11.19 -3.49
N ALA A 43 1.77 11.63 -4.35
CA ALA A 43 3.17 11.82 -3.97
C ALA A 43 3.33 12.87 -2.86
N ASN A 44 2.27 13.61 -2.55
CA ASN A 44 2.24 14.69 -1.57
C ASN A 44 1.47 14.33 -0.29
N HIS A 45 0.97 13.09 -0.15
CA HIS A 45 0.21 12.64 1.02
C HIS A 45 0.97 11.59 1.83
N ASN A 46 0.95 11.74 3.16
CA ASN A 46 1.58 10.77 4.06
C ASN A 46 0.59 9.67 4.44
N TYR A 47 0.74 8.50 3.81
CA TYR A 47 -0.11 7.34 4.07
C TYR A 47 0.15 6.64 5.42
N PHE A 48 1.25 6.94 6.10
CA PHE A 48 1.53 6.39 7.43
C PHE A 48 0.89 7.26 8.52
N ILE A 49 1.15 8.56 8.47
CA ILE A 49 0.64 9.56 9.42
C ILE A 49 0.34 10.83 8.62
N ALA A 50 -0.91 11.03 8.25
CA ALA A 50 -1.31 12.12 7.34
C ALA A 50 -0.85 13.52 7.80
N GLU A 51 -0.86 13.76 9.11
CA GLU A 51 -0.54 15.04 9.74
C GLU A 51 0.96 15.26 9.98
N ASP A 52 1.78 14.22 9.83
CA ASP A 52 3.24 14.32 9.85
C ASP A 52 3.71 14.63 8.42
N VAL A 53 3.85 15.91 8.11
CA VAL A 53 4.19 16.34 6.76
C VAL A 53 5.68 16.27 6.52
N ASN A 54 6.53 16.33 7.56
CA ASN A 54 7.99 16.31 7.42
C ASN A 54 8.61 14.89 7.49
N MET A 55 7.80 13.87 7.77
CA MET A 55 8.18 12.46 7.94
C MET A 55 9.13 12.19 9.11
N ASP A 56 9.07 12.96 10.20
CA ASP A 56 9.87 12.71 11.40
C ASP A 56 9.20 11.77 12.41
N PHE A 57 8.02 11.24 12.07
CA PHE A 57 7.14 10.39 12.87
C PHE A 57 6.50 11.08 14.08
N VAL A 58 6.59 12.41 14.19
CA VAL A 58 6.04 13.18 15.30
C VAL A 58 5.16 14.30 14.77
N VAL A 59 3.85 14.22 15.03
CA VAL A 59 2.95 15.34 14.70
C VAL A 59 3.19 16.47 15.67
N SER A 60 3.68 17.59 15.16
CA SER A 60 4.12 18.74 15.95
C SER A 60 3.64 20.06 15.35
N PRO A 61 3.77 21.18 16.07
CA PRO A 61 3.51 22.49 15.48
C PRO A 61 4.37 22.81 14.25
N MET A 62 5.51 22.12 14.06
CA MET A 62 6.35 22.28 12.88
C MET A 62 5.62 21.84 11.60
N ASP A 63 4.83 20.78 11.67
CA ASP A 63 4.06 20.28 10.53
C ASP A 63 3.03 21.29 10.05
N VAL A 64 2.30 21.91 10.99
CA VAL A 64 1.38 23.01 10.70
C VAL A 64 2.10 24.18 10.02
N LEU A 65 3.27 24.56 10.54
CA LEU A 65 4.03 25.69 10.01
C LEU A 65 4.51 25.43 8.57
N LEU A 66 4.85 24.20 8.23
CA LEU A 66 5.23 23.83 6.86
C LEU A 66 4.06 24.06 5.89
N VAL A 67 2.85 23.63 6.26
CA VAL A 67 1.64 23.84 5.44
C VAL A 67 1.30 25.33 5.31
N ILE A 68 1.30 26.08 6.41
CA ILE A 68 1.03 27.53 6.40
C ILE A 68 2.06 28.28 5.55
N ASN A 69 3.34 27.95 5.68
CA ASN A 69 4.38 28.58 4.88
C ASN A 69 4.21 28.27 3.39
N ALA A 70 3.82 27.05 3.03
CA ALA A 70 3.55 26.68 1.66
C ALA A 70 2.32 27.39 1.07
N LEU A 71 1.28 27.60 1.89
CA LEU A 71 0.11 28.41 1.54
C LEU A 71 0.48 29.90 1.39
N ASN A 72 1.31 30.45 2.26
CA ASN A 72 1.74 31.85 2.17
C ASN A 72 2.66 32.13 0.96
N GLN A 73 3.40 31.13 0.50
CA GLN A 73 4.30 31.27 -0.64
C GLN A 73 3.59 31.21 -2.00
N GLY A 74 2.57 30.37 -2.14
CA GLY A 74 1.95 30.08 -3.44
C GLY A 74 0.43 30.01 -3.44
N GLY A 75 -0.22 30.32 -2.31
CA GLY A 75 -1.66 30.17 -2.14
C GLY A 75 -2.13 28.71 -2.15
N ALA A 76 -3.45 28.56 -2.12
CA ALA A 76 -4.10 27.28 -2.33
C ALA A 76 -3.98 26.85 -3.80
N ARG A 77 -3.62 25.59 -4.05
CA ARG A 77 -3.32 25.07 -5.38
C ARG A 77 -3.49 23.56 -5.44
N SER A 78 -3.78 23.03 -6.62
CA SER A 78 -3.77 21.57 -6.83
C SER A 78 -2.34 21.08 -7.01
N PHE A 79 -2.04 19.89 -6.50
CA PHE A 79 -0.83 19.18 -6.86
C PHE A 79 -1.04 18.50 -8.21
N GLY A 80 -0.60 19.15 -9.29
CA GLY A 80 -0.63 18.56 -10.62
C GLY A 80 0.30 17.35 -10.78
N GLU A 81 0.04 16.53 -11.80
CA GLU A 81 0.89 15.42 -12.22
C GLU A 81 2.22 15.95 -12.77
N GLY A 82 3.18 16.25 -11.89
CA GLY A 82 4.53 16.67 -12.27
C GLY A 82 5.05 17.95 -11.60
N GLU A 83 4.22 18.63 -10.81
CA GLU A 83 4.66 19.73 -9.95
C GLU A 83 5.16 19.17 -8.61
N SER A 84 6.26 18.43 -8.71
CA SER A 84 7.26 18.34 -7.64
C SER A 84 7.87 19.73 -7.48
N GLY A 85 7.08 20.66 -6.95
CA GLY A 85 7.52 22.02 -6.67
C GLY A 85 8.66 21.94 -5.67
N ASP A 86 9.86 22.18 -6.18
CA ASP A 86 11.10 22.31 -5.44
C ASP A 86 10.92 23.28 -4.26
N ARG A 87 10.60 22.72 -3.09
CA ARG A 87 11.04 23.15 -1.77
C ARG A 87 10.45 22.24 -0.71
N LEU A 88 11.33 21.36 -0.24
CA LEU A 88 11.22 20.52 0.94
C LEU A 88 10.30 19.31 0.72
N THR A 89 10.80 18.16 1.17
CA THR A 89 10.22 16.81 1.26
C THR A 89 8.90 16.74 2.04
N ALA A 90 8.14 17.83 2.13
CA ALA A 90 6.94 17.93 2.92
C ALA A 90 5.73 17.38 2.16
N LEU A 91 5.02 16.45 2.78
CA LEU A 91 3.77 15.87 2.29
C LEU A 91 2.60 16.76 2.72
N LEU A 92 2.44 17.86 2.00
CA LEU A 92 1.55 18.97 2.35
C LEU A 92 0.04 18.67 2.13
N ASP A 93 -0.29 17.61 1.40
CA ASP A 93 -1.66 17.13 1.17
C ASP A 93 -2.07 16.23 2.35
N VAL A 94 -2.67 16.81 3.38
CA VAL A 94 -2.97 16.09 4.63
C VAL A 94 -4.26 15.30 4.49
N ASN A 95 -5.26 15.84 3.79
CA ASN A 95 -6.56 15.18 3.63
C ASN A 95 -6.62 14.20 2.43
N GLY A 96 -5.59 14.19 1.57
CA GLY A 96 -5.49 13.30 0.41
C GLY A 96 -6.35 13.71 -0.78
N ASP A 97 -6.80 14.97 -0.84
CA ASP A 97 -7.68 15.47 -1.91
C ASP A 97 -6.92 16.02 -3.13
N LYS A 98 -5.58 15.92 -3.13
CA LYS A 98 -4.67 16.42 -4.17
C LYS A 98 -4.68 17.95 -4.29
N MET A 99 -5.08 18.65 -3.24
CA MET A 99 -4.96 20.10 -3.14
C MET A 99 -4.20 20.49 -1.87
N LEU A 100 -3.48 21.59 -1.97
CA LEU A 100 -3.00 22.33 -0.82
C LEU A 100 -4.02 23.42 -0.50
N THR A 101 -4.68 23.32 0.64
CA THR A 101 -5.68 24.27 1.10
C THR A 101 -5.52 24.57 2.59
N PRO A 102 -6.20 25.61 3.12
CA PRO A 102 -6.26 25.80 4.56
C PRO A 102 -6.86 24.62 5.34
N MET A 103 -7.57 23.69 4.69
CA MET A 103 -8.11 22.50 5.34
C MET A 103 -6.99 21.55 5.79
N ASP A 104 -5.89 21.46 5.04
CA ASP A 104 -4.74 20.65 5.38
C ASP A 104 -4.10 21.13 6.69
N ALA A 105 -3.89 22.44 6.82
CA ALA A 105 -3.38 23.05 8.05
C ALA A 105 -4.37 22.89 9.21
N LEU A 106 -5.67 23.08 8.95
CA LEU A 106 -6.70 22.96 9.98
C LEU A 106 -6.80 21.53 10.51
N THR A 107 -6.54 20.53 9.68
CA THR A 107 -6.57 19.11 10.08
C THR A 107 -5.48 18.83 11.11
N ILE A 108 -4.25 19.29 10.85
CA ILE A 108 -3.13 19.17 11.80
C ILE A 108 -3.40 19.97 13.08
N ILE A 109 -3.91 21.20 12.96
CA ILE A 109 -4.26 22.04 14.12
C ILE A 109 -5.33 21.37 14.99
N ASN A 110 -6.36 20.80 14.37
CA ASN A 110 -7.41 20.07 15.08
C ASN A 110 -6.86 18.83 15.77
N ARG A 111 -5.89 18.13 15.17
CA ARG A 111 -5.20 17.01 15.83
C ARG A 111 -4.40 17.49 17.04
N LEU A 112 -3.60 18.54 16.90
CA LEU A 112 -2.81 19.11 18.00
C LEU A 112 -3.67 19.68 19.14
N ASN A 113 -4.83 20.24 18.82
CA ASN A 113 -5.76 20.83 19.80
C ASN A 113 -6.82 19.85 20.31
N GLY A 114 -7.05 18.74 19.61
CA GLY A 114 -7.99 17.69 19.99
C GLY A 114 -7.50 16.83 21.16
N GLU A 115 -6.25 17.04 21.57
CA GLU A 115 -5.56 16.31 22.62
C GLU A 115 -5.72 16.99 24.00
N GLY A 116 -6.86 16.71 24.64
CA GLY A 116 -6.87 16.48 26.10
C GLY A 116 -6.27 15.10 26.47
N GLU A 117 -5.58 14.44 25.53
CA GLU A 117 -4.94 13.15 25.62
C GLU A 117 -3.45 13.37 25.35
N ASP A 118 -2.58 12.97 26.28
CA ASP A 118 -1.14 13.29 26.33
C ASP A 118 -0.42 13.22 24.96
N PRO A 119 0.47 14.18 24.66
CA PRO A 119 1.07 14.41 23.35
C PRO A 119 1.74 13.15 22.84
N ALA A 120 1.23 12.60 21.73
CA ALA A 120 1.85 11.54 20.92
C ALA A 120 2.81 10.65 21.73
N VAL A 121 2.32 10.04 22.81
CA VAL A 121 3.17 9.14 23.58
C VAL A 121 3.45 7.95 22.68
N PRO A 122 4.71 7.71 22.27
CA PRO A 122 4.97 6.59 21.40
C PRO A 122 4.47 5.34 22.10
N TYR A 123 3.47 4.67 21.54
CA TYR A 123 2.96 3.45 22.16
C TYR A 123 4.01 2.35 22.05
N VAL A 124 4.85 2.42 21.01
CA VAL A 124 5.86 1.43 20.68
C VAL A 124 7.06 2.13 20.02
N ALA A 125 8.26 1.84 20.51
CA ALA A 125 9.53 2.21 19.88
C ALA A 125 10.14 0.99 19.17
N PHE A 126 10.55 1.18 17.91
CA PHE A 126 11.30 0.18 17.14
C PHE A 126 12.76 0.58 17.07
N SER A 127 13.66 -0.36 17.32
CA SER A 127 15.09 -0.19 17.09
C SER A 127 15.61 -1.37 16.28
N TYR A 128 16.63 -1.16 15.45
CA TYR A 128 17.24 -2.24 14.69
C TYR A 128 18.76 -2.17 14.75
N ASN A 129 19.39 -3.34 14.74
CA ASN A 129 20.84 -3.48 14.68
C ASN A 129 21.20 -4.48 13.58
N VAL A 130 22.09 -4.05 12.68
CA VAL A 130 22.62 -4.90 11.62
C VAL A 130 23.85 -5.63 12.15
N THR A 131 23.84 -6.95 12.09
CA THR A 131 24.94 -7.81 12.53
C THR A 131 25.34 -8.78 11.42
N ASP A 132 26.55 -9.32 11.46
CA ASP A 132 26.94 -10.44 10.61
C ASP A 132 26.22 -11.75 11.00
N THR A 133 26.57 -12.85 10.34
CA THR A 133 26.02 -14.18 10.66
C THR A 133 26.44 -14.70 12.04
N SER A 134 27.50 -14.13 12.61
CA SER A 134 28.08 -14.48 13.91
C SER A 134 27.55 -13.59 15.05
N GLY A 135 26.73 -12.59 14.74
CA GLY A 135 26.15 -11.65 15.71
C GLY A 135 27.03 -10.42 16.00
N ILE A 136 28.12 -10.20 15.26
CA ILE A 136 28.96 -9.01 15.40
C ILE A 136 28.30 -7.84 14.66
N PRO A 137 28.10 -6.66 15.31
CA PRO A 137 27.54 -5.49 14.66
C PRO A 137 28.35 -5.04 13.44
N ILE A 138 27.66 -4.80 12.33
CA ILE A 138 28.28 -4.25 11.12
C ILE A 138 28.28 -2.73 11.25
N VAL A 139 29.47 -2.15 11.44
CA VAL A 139 29.64 -0.71 11.63
C VAL A 139 29.39 0.02 10.30
N GLY A 140 28.62 1.11 10.37
CA GLY A 140 28.37 1.99 9.21
C GLY A 140 27.28 1.52 8.25
N SER A 141 26.46 0.53 8.63
CA SER A 141 25.26 0.08 7.89
C SER A 141 25.51 -0.27 6.41
N SER A 142 26.75 -0.57 6.03
CA SER A 142 27.12 -0.93 4.66
C SER A 142 27.43 -2.42 4.58
N VAL A 143 26.87 -3.09 3.58
CA VAL A 143 27.00 -4.53 3.35
C VAL A 143 27.45 -4.72 1.90
N GLN A 144 28.40 -5.61 1.66
CA GLN A 144 28.87 -5.90 0.30
C GLN A 144 27.83 -6.70 -0.49
N VAL A 145 27.80 -6.53 -1.82
CA VAL A 145 26.93 -7.31 -2.70
C VAL A 145 27.24 -8.80 -2.54
N GLY A 146 26.22 -9.60 -2.19
CA GLY A 146 26.35 -11.04 -1.96
C GLY A 146 26.73 -11.45 -0.53
N GLN A 147 26.98 -10.50 0.37
CA GLN A 147 27.24 -10.79 1.79
C GLN A 147 25.93 -11.10 2.52
N THR A 148 25.93 -12.15 3.34
CA THR A 148 24.81 -12.49 4.24
C THR A 148 24.97 -11.75 5.57
N PHE A 149 23.89 -11.14 6.06
CA PHE A 149 23.83 -10.43 7.32
C PHE A 149 22.49 -10.67 8.01
N ARG A 150 22.39 -10.27 9.27
CA ARG A 150 21.19 -10.35 10.11
C ARG A 150 20.74 -8.96 10.49
N ILE A 151 19.42 -8.76 10.51
CA ILE A 151 18.79 -7.57 11.09
C ILE A 151 18.11 -8.02 12.36
N ASN A 152 18.52 -7.46 13.50
CA ASN A 152 17.88 -7.68 14.78
C ASN A 152 16.96 -6.49 15.03
N VAL A 153 15.65 -6.71 15.02
CA VAL A 153 14.65 -5.68 15.30
C VAL A 153 14.15 -5.90 16.73
N SER A 154 14.24 -4.86 17.55
CA SER A 154 13.73 -4.82 18.91
C SER A 154 12.55 -3.87 18.99
N VAL A 155 11.52 -4.29 19.72
CA VAL A 155 10.28 -3.54 19.91
C VAL A 155 10.11 -3.28 21.40
N GLN A 156 9.90 -2.03 21.79
CA GLN A 156 9.70 -1.63 23.17
C GLN A 156 8.37 -0.88 23.31
N ASP A 157 7.51 -1.32 24.21
CA ASP A 157 6.36 -0.53 24.64
C ASP A 157 6.89 0.65 25.49
N VAL A 158 6.68 1.88 25.00
CA VAL A 158 7.17 3.10 25.65
C VAL A 158 6.03 3.99 26.14
N ARG A 159 4.84 3.41 26.30
CA ARG A 159 3.70 4.08 26.92
C ARG A 159 4.04 4.61 28.31
N PRO A 160 3.58 5.81 28.69
CA PRO A 160 3.75 6.31 30.05
C PRO A 160 3.02 5.39 31.03
N ALA A 161 3.49 5.36 32.28
CA ALA A 161 2.87 4.53 33.31
C ALA A 161 1.40 4.88 33.61
N SER A 162 0.94 6.06 33.19
CA SER A 162 -0.46 6.51 33.21
C SER A 162 -1.35 5.76 32.21
N ALA A 163 -0.79 5.26 31.11
CA ALA A 163 -1.51 4.50 30.07
C ALA A 163 -1.58 2.99 30.37
N ARG A 164 -1.41 2.60 31.64
CA ARG A 164 -1.42 1.19 32.05
C ARG A 164 -2.86 0.65 32.08
N SER A 165 -3.06 -0.32 31.20
CA SER A 165 -4.08 -1.37 31.10
C SER A 165 -5.47 -1.02 30.54
N ILE A 166 -5.72 -1.46 29.30
CA ILE A 166 -7.02 -2.02 28.88
C ILE A 166 -6.76 -3.44 28.37
N THR A 167 -6.19 -4.28 29.22
CA THR A 167 -6.05 -5.72 28.94
C THR A 167 -6.41 -6.52 30.18
N ASP A 168 -7.56 -6.20 30.79
CA ASP A 168 -8.26 -7.12 31.69
C ASP A 168 -9.74 -7.17 31.28
N PRO A 169 -10.24 -8.31 30.76
CA PRO A 169 -11.66 -8.51 30.47
C PRO A 169 -12.58 -8.41 31.71
N ASN A 170 -12.04 -8.31 32.93
CA ASN A 170 -12.77 -8.16 34.17
C ASN A 170 -12.50 -6.82 34.90
N ASP A 171 -12.00 -5.79 34.20
CA ASP A 171 -11.87 -4.46 34.81
C ASP A 171 -13.25 -3.90 35.21
N PRO A 172 -13.49 -3.52 36.49
CA PRO A 172 -14.76 -2.94 36.92
C PRO A 172 -15.08 -1.57 36.30
N ARG A 173 -14.15 -0.94 35.57
CA ARG A 173 -14.38 0.24 34.72
C ARG A 173 -14.92 -0.10 33.33
N TYR A 174 -15.10 -1.39 33.01
CA TYR A 174 -15.70 -1.86 31.76
C TYR A 174 -17.24 -1.79 31.79
N ASN A 175 -17.79 -0.70 32.34
CA ASN A 175 -19.23 -0.40 32.33
C ASN A 175 -19.43 1.07 31.95
#